data_AF-A0A7S4NFE4-F1
#
_entry.id   AF-A0A7S4NFE4-F1
#
_cell.length_a   1.000
_cell.length_b   1.000
_cell.length_c   1.000
_cell.angle_alpha   90.00
_cell.angle_beta   90.00
_cell.angle_gamma   90.00
#
_symmetry.space_group_name_H-M   'P 1'
#
loop_
_entity.id
_entity.type
_entity.pdbx_description
1 polymer ?
#
loop_
_entity_poly.entity_id
_entity_poly.type
_entity_poly.pdbx_seq_one_letter_code
_entity_poly.pdbx_strand_id
1 'polypeptide(L)'
;MISRQPCHRFCPWAVAFLQAWAWTALAARDFSPNYVGPESCPEDSSVEGYRNTTTLTNDMFLMSQDVADGEAEHKDEYVFTLCPRTVFDLGTDLNNENDQKETPIIPFFDNTTFLCGKDGSIENQCLLKGGFYQVIFDDDFWWLNNVTFSGVTFQQNEHISVLGFGHPETDIKFTNCRWKENFDGEYLVAIYWDKFIRAGFEPSNRYTRRIREFSKKTYSHVGPVQRRNLENYFSWSHHFPKGARDLQGEDAMYARFTQCEFLDNAVEKAGILNEGGSLELFGCSFQLNRALVSHFPVQFVWWQAEICSCFD
;
A
#
# COMPACT_ATOMS: atom_id res chain seq x y z
N MET A 1 -47.16 -40.03 -53.28
CA MET A 1 -46.17 -40.67 -52.38
C MET A 1 -44.81 -40.11 -52.73
N ILE A 2 -44.25 -39.24 -51.90
CA ILE A 2 -42.92 -38.66 -52.09
C ILE A 2 -42.08 -39.08 -50.90
N SER A 3 -41.07 -39.90 -51.18
CA SER A 3 -40.07 -40.42 -50.25
C SER A 3 -39.11 -39.29 -49.85
N ARG A 4 -38.86 -39.14 -48.54
CA ARG A 4 -37.82 -38.26 -47.99
C ARG A 4 -36.62 -39.11 -47.57
N GLN A 5 -35.47 -38.86 -48.17
CA GLN A 5 -34.16 -39.33 -47.67
C GLN A 5 -33.60 -38.34 -46.64
N PRO A 6 -32.89 -38.79 -45.60
CA PRO A 6 -32.19 -37.92 -44.67
C PRO A 6 -30.79 -37.55 -45.18
N CYS A 7 -30.48 -36.25 -45.17
CA CYS A 7 -29.13 -35.72 -45.40
C CYS A 7 -28.32 -35.78 -44.10
N HIS A 8 -27.35 -36.69 -44.02
CA HIS A 8 -26.23 -36.56 -43.07
C HIS A 8 -25.12 -35.75 -43.75
N ARG A 9 -24.89 -34.51 -43.30
CA ARG A 9 -23.65 -33.77 -43.56
C ARG A 9 -22.90 -33.59 -42.24
N PHE A 10 -21.79 -34.31 -42.11
CA PHE A 10 -20.76 -34.07 -41.11
C PHE A 10 -20.07 -32.73 -41.42
N CYS A 11 -19.94 -31.87 -40.41
CA CYS A 11 -19.28 -30.57 -40.51
C CYS A 11 -17.85 -30.67 -39.92
N PRO A 12 -16.77 -30.48 -40.71
CA PRO A 12 -15.39 -30.66 -40.24
C PRO A 12 -14.86 -29.56 -39.31
N TRP A 13 -15.65 -28.53 -39.00
CA TRP A 13 -15.19 -27.35 -38.25
C TRP A 13 -15.28 -27.52 -36.72
N ALA A 14 -15.88 -28.60 -36.22
CA ALA A 14 -16.07 -28.83 -34.79
C ALA A 14 -14.82 -29.36 -34.06
N VAL A 15 -13.80 -29.84 -34.79
CA VAL A 15 -12.58 -30.42 -34.17
C VAL A 15 -11.47 -29.38 -33.99
N ALA A 16 -11.45 -28.31 -34.80
CA ALA A 16 -10.44 -27.24 -34.69
C ALA A 16 -10.68 -26.27 -33.50
N PHE A 17 -11.92 -26.18 -33.01
CA PHE A 17 -12.24 -25.31 -31.86
C PHE A 17 -11.90 -25.91 -30.50
N LEU A 18 -11.79 -27.25 -30.39
CA LEU A 18 -11.48 -27.91 -29.12
C LEU A 18 -9.97 -27.99 -28.82
N GLN A 19 -9.10 -27.83 -29.83
CA GLN A 19 -7.65 -27.80 -29.62
C GLN A 19 -7.09 -26.39 -29.37
N ALA A 20 -7.82 -25.32 -29.77
CA ALA A 20 -7.43 -23.95 -29.47
C ALA A 20 -7.67 -23.55 -28.01
N TRP A 21 -8.67 -24.14 -27.33
CA TRP A 21 -8.93 -23.87 -25.91
C TRP A 21 -7.95 -24.56 -24.96
N ALA A 22 -7.36 -25.69 -25.38
CA ALA A 22 -6.36 -26.40 -24.58
C ALA A 22 -5.01 -25.66 -24.50
N TRP A 23 -4.65 -24.88 -25.52
CA TRP A 23 -3.38 -24.13 -25.54
C TRP A 23 -3.45 -22.77 -24.84
N THR A 24 -4.62 -22.14 -24.75
CA THR A 24 -4.81 -20.93 -23.92
C THR A 24 -4.92 -21.24 -22.42
N ALA A 25 -5.28 -22.46 -22.03
CA ALA A 25 -5.30 -22.87 -20.62
C ALA A 25 -3.90 -23.26 -20.08
N LEU A 26 -2.95 -23.58 -20.96
CA LEU A 26 -1.57 -23.96 -20.60
C LEU A 26 -0.60 -22.77 -20.48
N ALA A 27 -1.03 -21.56 -20.87
CA ALA A 27 -0.24 -20.33 -20.74
C ALA A 27 -0.66 -19.46 -19.54
N ALA A 28 -1.70 -19.85 -18.80
CA ALA A 28 -1.83 -19.45 -17.41
C ALA A 28 -0.76 -20.24 -16.65
N ARG A 29 0.50 -19.80 -16.76
CA ARG A 29 1.52 -20.19 -15.79
C ARG A 29 0.89 -19.94 -14.43
N ASP A 30 0.82 -21.00 -13.64
CA ASP A 30 0.39 -21.03 -12.27
C ASP A 30 1.33 -20.11 -11.48
N PHE A 31 1.13 -18.79 -11.61
CA PHE A 31 1.63 -17.79 -10.67
C PHE A 31 0.73 -17.92 -9.44
N SER A 32 0.83 -19.08 -8.78
CA SER A 32 0.54 -19.15 -7.36
C SER A 32 1.78 -18.56 -6.71
N PRO A 33 1.76 -17.30 -6.25
CA PRO A 33 2.88 -16.80 -5.46
C PRO A 33 3.03 -17.76 -4.28
N ASN A 34 4.21 -18.35 -4.15
CA ASN A 34 4.54 -19.17 -2.99
C ASN A 34 5.03 -18.24 -1.90
N TYR A 35 4.64 -18.52 -0.66
CA TYR A 35 5.23 -17.86 0.50
C TYR A 35 6.75 -18.12 0.50
N VAL A 36 7.54 -17.04 0.54
CA VAL A 36 9.00 -17.11 0.53
C VAL A 36 9.55 -16.98 1.94
N GLY A 37 9.03 -16.02 2.70
CA GLY A 37 9.47 -15.67 4.05
C GLY A 37 10.68 -14.73 4.07
N PRO A 38 11.05 -14.24 5.27
CA PRO A 38 12.28 -13.51 5.48
C PRO A 38 13.51 -14.42 5.26
N GLU A 39 14.65 -13.83 4.90
CA GLU A 39 15.93 -14.53 4.74
C GLU A 39 17.02 -13.90 5.63
N SER A 40 18.13 -14.60 5.83
CA SER A 40 19.26 -14.04 6.57
C SER A 40 19.82 -12.81 5.83
N CYS A 41 19.90 -11.68 6.52
CA CYS A 41 20.39 -10.44 5.93
C CYS A 41 21.90 -10.56 5.60
N PRO A 42 22.34 -10.16 4.39
CA PRO A 42 23.75 -10.26 3.97
C PRO A 42 24.70 -9.49 4.87
N GLU A 43 24.22 -8.38 5.42
CA GLU A 43 24.98 -7.43 6.22
C GLU A 43 25.13 -7.87 7.67
N ASP A 44 24.22 -8.72 8.15
CA ASP A 44 24.21 -9.31 9.48
C ASP A 44 23.38 -10.60 9.45
N SER A 45 24.07 -11.75 9.40
CA SER A 45 23.42 -13.07 9.34
C SER A 45 22.66 -13.43 10.63
N SER A 46 22.77 -12.63 11.70
CA SER A 46 21.97 -12.80 12.92
C SER A 46 20.58 -12.16 12.83
N VAL A 47 20.31 -11.40 11.76
CA VAL A 47 19.02 -10.78 11.46
C VAL A 47 18.38 -11.54 10.30
N GLU A 48 17.15 -11.99 10.51
CA GLU A 48 16.29 -12.48 9.43
C GLU A 48 15.33 -11.35 9.03
N GLY A 49 15.25 -11.05 7.74
CA GLY A 49 14.44 -9.95 7.24
C GLY A 49 14.18 -10.00 5.74
N TYR A 50 13.42 -9.04 5.28
CA TYR A 50 13.06 -8.86 3.88
C TYR A 50 14.06 -7.93 3.19
N ARG A 51 14.46 -8.32 1.99
CA ARG A 51 15.33 -7.52 1.11
C ARG A 51 14.62 -6.97 -0.12
N ASN A 52 13.33 -7.30 -0.24
CA ASN A 52 12.51 -6.95 -1.37
C ASN A 52 11.08 -6.71 -0.89
N THR A 53 10.52 -5.52 -1.15
CA THR A 53 9.17 -5.17 -0.68
C THR A 53 8.07 -5.91 -1.44
N THR A 54 8.33 -6.37 -2.67
CA THR A 54 7.40 -7.23 -3.41
C THR A 54 7.22 -8.57 -2.72
N THR A 55 8.31 -9.22 -2.31
CA THR A 55 8.25 -10.46 -1.53
C THR A 55 7.53 -10.24 -0.20
N LEU A 56 7.90 -9.20 0.55
CA LEU A 56 7.22 -8.85 1.81
C LEU A 56 5.71 -8.67 1.62
N THR A 57 5.30 -7.89 0.63
CA THR A 57 3.88 -7.59 0.38
C THR A 57 3.11 -8.83 -0.05
N ASN A 58 3.71 -9.68 -0.90
CA ASN A 58 3.09 -10.94 -1.32
C ASN A 58 2.96 -11.93 -0.16
N ASP A 59 3.97 -12.06 0.69
CA ASP A 59 3.92 -12.94 1.85
C ASP A 59 2.85 -12.49 2.84
N MET A 60 2.77 -11.20 3.15
CA MET A 60 1.69 -10.65 4.00
C MET A 60 0.31 -10.94 3.40
N PHE A 61 0.16 -10.77 2.09
CA PHE A 61 -1.08 -11.09 1.41
C PHE A 61 -1.45 -12.57 1.52
N LEU A 62 -0.52 -13.49 1.24
CA LEU A 62 -0.75 -14.93 1.35
C LEU A 62 -1.10 -15.33 2.80
N MET A 63 -0.36 -14.82 3.78
CA MET A 63 -0.69 -15.03 5.19
C MET A 63 -2.10 -14.54 5.53
N SER A 64 -2.53 -13.41 4.95
CA SER A 64 -3.87 -12.87 5.19
C SER A 64 -4.96 -13.78 4.60
N GLN A 65 -4.67 -14.46 3.48
CA GLN A 65 -5.56 -15.46 2.90
C GLN A 65 -5.65 -16.69 3.80
N ASP A 66 -4.53 -17.21 4.29
CA ASP A 66 -4.51 -18.36 5.18
C ASP A 66 -5.32 -18.09 6.47
N VAL A 67 -5.21 -16.88 7.04
CA VAL A 67 -6.02 -16.46 8.20
C VAL A 67 -7.50 -16.35 7.83
N ALA A 68 -7.83 -15.75 6.68
CA ALA A 68 -9.21 -15.58 6.24
C ALA A 68 -9.91 -16.92 5.93
N ASP A 69 -9.16 -17.88 5.39
CA ASP A 69 -9.64 -19.23 5.06
C ASP A 69 -9.67 -20.15 6.29
N GLY A 70 -9.13 -19.70 7.44
CA GLY A 70 -9.06 -20.47 8.69
C GLY A 70 -7.96 -21.54 8.71
N GLU A 71 -7.02 -21.47 7.77
CA GLU A 71 -5.84 -22.34 7.67
C GLU A 71 -4.70 -21.87 8.58
N ALA A 72 -4.73 -20.61 9.01
CA ALA A 72 -3.82 -20.04 10.01
C ALA A 72 -4.59 -19.28 11.11
N GLU A 73 -4.06 -19.30 12.32
CA GLU A 73 -4.57 -18.47 13.41
C GLU A 73 -4.09 -17.02 13.27
N HIS A 74 -4.98 -16.07 13.54
CA HIS A 74 -4.60 -14.66 13.68
C HIS A 74 -3.66 -14.50 14.88
N LYS A 75 -2.56 -13.77 14.69
CA LYS A 75 -1.57 -13.53 15.76
C LYS A 75 -1.91 -12.25 16.52
N ASP A 76 -1.52 -12.20 17.79
CA ASP A 76 -1.65 -10.97 18.59
C ASP A 76 -0.71 -9.85 18.09
N GLU A 77 0.41 -10.21 17.46
CA GLU A 77 1.41 -9.29 16.94
C GLU A 77 2.06 -9.85 15.67
N TYR A 78 2.30 -8.97 14.70
CA TYR A 78 3.06 -9.26 13.49
C TYR A 78 4.30 -8.36 13.42
N VAL A 79 5.48 -8.95 13.24
CA VAL A 79 6.74 -8.20 13.10
C VAL A 79 7.38 -8.55 11.77
N PHE A 80 7.55 -7.54 10.92
CA PHE A 80 8.22 -7.67 9.62
C PHE A 80 9.52 -6.88 9.64
N THR A 81 10.65 -7.59 9.65
CA THR A 81 11.98 -6.98 9.67
C THR A 81 12.43 -6.66 8.26
N LEU A 82 12.85 -5.41 8.01
CA LEU A 82 13.56 -5.00 6.80
C LEU A 82 15.06 -5.18 7.03
N CYS A 83 15.78 -5.78 6.07
CA CYS A 83 17.20 -5.99 6.23
C CYS A 83 17.98 -4.66 6.33
N PRO A 84 18.95 -4.57 7.26
CA PRO A 84 19.74 -3.36 7.42
C PRO A 84 20.56 -3.07 6.15
N ARG A 85 20.80 -1.78 5.89
CA ARG A 85 21.56 -1.24 4.74
C ARG A 85 21.01 -1.67 3.38
N THR A 86 19.74 -2.05 3.34
CA THR A 86 19.04 -2.41 2.10
C THR A 86 18.36 -1.17 1.50
N VAL A 87 18.52 -1.02 0.19
CA VAL A 87 17.77 -0.04 -0.61
C VAL A 87 16.67 -0.79 -1.35
N PHE A 88 15.42 -0.48 -1.01
CA PHE A 88 14.23 -0.98 -1.67
C PHE A 88 13.84 0.03 -2.76
N ASP A 89 14.11 -0.31 -4.02
CA ASP A 89 13.89 0.57 -5.18
C ASP A 89 12.49 0.36 -5.75
N LEU A 90 11.59 1.30 -5.48
CA LEU A 90 10.15 1.16 -5.70
C LEU A 90 9.71 1.66 -7.07
N GLY A 91 8.77 0.92 -7.66
CA GLY A 91 8.28 1.12 -9.03
C GLY A 91 7.26 2.25 -9.16
N THR A 92 7.24 2.86 -10.35
CA THR A 92 6.24 3.88 -10.71
C THR A 92 5.06 3.28 -11.47
N ASP A 93 5.33 2.22 -12.24
CA ASP A 93 4.32 1.47 -12.98
C ASP A 93 4.45 -0.01 -12.66
N LEU A 94 3.60 -0.48 -11.73
CA LEU A 94 3.56 -1.89 -11.34
C LEU A 94 3.18 -2.84 -12.49
N ASN A 95 2.73 -2.32 -13.64
CA ASN A 95 2.38 -3.15 -14.81
C ASN A 95 3.51 -3.24 -15.84
N ASN A 96 4.56 -2.44 -15.68
CA ASN A 96 5.67 -2.51 -16.61
C ASN A 96 6.57 -3.67 -16.18
N GLU A 97 6.40 -4.84 -16.80
CA GLU A 97 7.24 -6.01 -16.55
C GLU A 97 8.74 -5.75 -16.81
N ASN A 98 9.07 -4.68 -17.55
CA ASN A 98 10.45 -4.26 -17.75
C ASN A 98 10.99 -3.38 -16.60
N ASP A 99 10.10 -2.84 -15.76
CA ASP A 99 10.45 -2.12 -14.55
C ASP A 99 10.73 -3.16 -13.46
N GLN A 100 12.01 -3.51 -13.26
CA GLN A 100 12.45 -4.49 -12.25
C GLN A 100 12.34 -3.96 -10.81
N LYS A 101 11.49 -2.95 -10.60
CA LYS A 101 11.33 -2.26 -9.34
C LYS A 101 10.29 -2.94 -8.47
N GLU A 102 10.37 -2.64 -7.17
CA GLU A 102 9.60 -3.32 -6.14
C GLU A 102 8.26 -2.64 -5.88
N THR A 103 7.31 -3.37 -5.29
CA THR A 103 5.99 -2.83 -4.97
C THR A 103 6.02 -2.02 -3.67
N PRO A 104 5.15 -1.01 -3.50
CA PRO A 104 4.96 -0.35 -2.21
C PRO A 104 4.59 -1.36 -1.12
N ILE A 105 4.90 -1.02 0.14
CA ILE A 105 4.45 -1.83 1.29
C ILE A 105 2.97 -1.54 1.54
N ILE A 106 2.18 -2.61 1.62
CA ILE A 106 0.74 -2.56 1.94
C ILE A 106 0.50 -3.42 3.19
N PRO A 107 0.25 -2.84 4.37
CA PRO A 107 -0.06 -3.62 5.56
C PRO A 107 -1.42 -4.34 5.42
N PHE A 108 -1.48 -5.61 5.83
CA PHE A 108 -2.69 -6.44 5.79
C PHE A 108 -3.23 -6.83 7.18
N PHE A 109 -2.43 -6.64 8.23
CA PHE A 109 -2.75 -7.01 9.61
C PHE A 109 -2.71 -5.81 10.54
N ASP A 110 -3.50 -5.87 11.61
CA ASP A 110 -3.35 -4.98 12.77
C ASP A 110 -2.14 -5.41 13.62
N ASN A 111 -1.82 -4.63 14.65
CA ASN A 111 -0.69 -4.87 15.57
C ASN A 111 0.61 -5.23 14.85
N THR A 112 0.85 -4.53 13.74
CA THR A 112 1.94 -4.83 12.82
C THR A 112 3.08 -3.85 13.01
N THR A 113 4.29 -4.36 13.17
CA THR A 113 5.51 -3.54 13.27
C THR A 113 6.48 -3.86 12.13
N PHE A 114 6.81 -2.85 11.33
CA PHE A 114 7.89 -2.88 10.35
C PHE A 114 9.16 -2.31 10.97
N LEU A 115 10.14 -3.17 11.21
CA LEU A 115 11.41 -2.81 11.86
C LEU A 115 12.54 -2.74 10.84
N CYS A 116 13.26 -1.62 10.78
CA CYS A 116 14.55 -1.61 10.12
C CYS A 116 15.62 -2.29 10.99
N GLY A 117 16.13 -3.44 10.55
CA GLY A 117 17.03 -4.27 11.34
C GLY A 117 16.37 -4.81 12.62
N LYS A 118 17.18 -5.23 13.60
CA LYS A 118 16.68 -5.92 14.80
C LYS A 118 15.95 -5.01 15.79
N ASP A 119 16.32 -3.74 15.85
CA ASP A 119 15.88 -2.79 16.87
C ASP A 119 15.07 -1.61 16.30
N GLY A 120 14.85 -1.57 14.98
CA GLY A 120 14.15 -0.46 14.34
C GLY A 120 14.93 0.86 14.40
N SER A 121 16.26 0.81 14.56
CA SER A 121 17.11 2.01 14.57
C SER A 121 17.31 2.59 13.17
N ILE A 122 17.30 3.92 13.05
CA ILE A 122 17.64 4.62 11.81
C ILE A 122 19.09 4.35 11.35
N GLU A 123 19.98 3.96 12.27
CA GLU A 123 21.37 3.56 11.98
C GLU A 123 21.46 2.24 11.20
N ASN A 124 20.38 1.46 11.17
CA ASN A 124 20.28 0.28 10.32
C ASN A 124 20.04 0.63 8.85
N GLN A 125 19.77 1.89 8.48
CA GLN A 125 19.81 2.39 7.10
C GLN A 125 18.91 1.66 6.08
N CYS A 126 17.70 1.25 6.46
CA CYS A 126 16.72 0.73 5.51
C CYS A 126 16.10 1.89 4.74
N LEU A 127 16.23 1.85 3.41
CA LEU A 127 15.87 2.95 2.54
C LEU A 127 14.77 2.53 1.56
N LEU A 128 13.58 3.09 1.70
CA LEU A 128 12.56 3.07 0.64
C LEU A 128 12.85 4.22 -0.32
N LYS A 129 13.21 3.88 -1.56
CA LYS A 129 13.65 4.83 -2.57
C LYS A 129 12.75 4.78 -3.79
N GLY A 130 12.44 5.94 -4.37
CA GLY A 130 11.66 5.98 -5.61
C GLY A 130 10.19 5.70 -5.36
N GLY A 131 9.53 5.27 -6.43
CA GLY A 131 8.15 4.83 -6.42
C GLY A 131 7.15 5.98 -6.51
N PHE A 132 6.00 5.68 -7.10
CA PHE A 132 4.85 6.58 -7.03
C PHE A 132 4.32 6.66 -5.59
N TYR A 133 4.31 5.51 -4.91
CA TYR A 133 4.03 5.36 -3.48
C TYR A 133 5.09 4.50 -2.82
N GLN A 134 5.32 4.70 -1.52
CA GLN A 134 6.25 3.86 -0.74
C GLN A 134 5.52 2.98 0.27
N VAL A 135 4.51 3.53 0.92
CA VAL A 135 3.57 2.82 1.80
C VAL A 135 2.15 3.23 1.46
N ILE A 136 1.24 2.25 1.40
CA ILE A 136 -0.17 2.47 1.12
C ILE A 136 -1.02 1.80 2.21
N PHE A 137 -1.91 2.57 2.84
CA PHE A 137 -2.98 2.05 3.66
C PHE A 137 -4.29 2.17 2.88
N ASP A 138 -4.84 1.04 2.46
CA ASP A 138 -6.04 0.96 1.64
C ASP A 138 -7.31 1.06 2.50
N ASP A 139 -8.40 1.65 1.98
CA ASP A 139 -9.65 1.86 2.71
C ASP A 139 -10.46 0.58 2.92
N ASP A 140 -10.12 -0.48 2.18
CA ASP A 140 -10.77 -1.77 2.34
C ASP A 140 -10.34 -2.50 3.63
N PHE A 141 -9.23 -2.11 4.25
CA PHE A 141 -8.68 -2.74 5.46
C PHE A 141 -9.02 -1.94 6.74
N TRP A 142 -10.31 -1.82 7.03
CA TRP A 142 -10.81 -1.00 8.14
C TRP A 142 -10.38 -1.46 9.54
N TRP A 143 -9.87 -2.69 9.68
CA TRP A 143 -9.36 -3.26 10.93
C TRP A 143 -7.89 -2.95 11.21
N LEU A 144 -7.17 -2.28 10.31
CA LEU A 144 -5.73 -2.01 10.47
C LEU A 144 -5.46 -1.05 11.64
N ASN A 145 -5.32 -1.60 12.84
CA ASN A 145 -5.00 -0.83 14.03
C ASN A 145 -3.55 -1.09 14.43
N ASN A 146 -2.93 -0.10 15.05
CA ASN A 146 -1.61 -0.18 15.67
C ASN A 146 -0.51 -0.62 14.69
N VAL A 147 -0.46 -0.01 13.50
CA VAL A 147 0.60 -0.27 12.51
C VAL A 147 1.77 0.67 12.72
N THR A 148 2.96 0.14 12.93
CA THR A 148 4.17 0.92 13.25
C THR A 148 5.28 0.71 12.23
N PHE A 149 5.93 1.79 11.80
CA PHE A 149 7.19 1.77 11.06
C PHE A 149 8.30 2.36 11.94
N SER A 150 9.43 1.65 12.09
CA SER A 150 10.56 2.10 12.90
C SER A 150 11.88 2.10 12.15
N GLY A 151 12.58 3.24 12.18
CA GLY A 151 13.94 3.35 11.63
C GLY A 151 14.02 3.37 10.09
N VAL A 152 12.90 3.59 9.41
CA VAL A 152 12.82 3.58 7.95
C VAL A 152 13.12 4.98 7.38
N THR A 153 13.93 5.03 6.32
CA THR A 153 14.15 6.26 5.54
C THR A 153 13.32 6.22 4.25
N PHE A 154 12.63 7.32 3.96
CA PHE A 154 11.81 7.58 2.77
C PHE A 154 12.51 8.62 1.89
N GLN A 155 12.88 8.25 0.67
CA GLN A 155 13.68 9.11 -0.21
C GLN A 155 13.22 9.04 -1.67
N GLN A 156 13.36 10.17 -2.39
CA GLN A 156 13.11 10.27 -3.82
C GLN A 156 11.74 9.72 -4.25
N ASN A 157 10.68 9.92 -3.45
CA ASN A 157 9.33 9.56 -3.91
C ASN A 157 8.90 10.48 -5.07
N GLU A 158 8.24 9.90 -6.08
CA GLU A 158 7.80 10.63 -7.26
C GLU A 158 6.40 11.24 -7.12
N HIS A 159 5.64 10.83 -6.10
CA HIS A 159 4.33 11.40 -5.84
C HIS A 159 4.03 11.56 -4.35
N ILE A 160 3.77 10.47 -3.61
CA ILE A 160 3.50 10.51 -2.17
C ILE A 160 4.28 9.39 -1.48
N SER A 161 5.09 9.66 -0.46
CA SER A 161 5.81 8.58 0.24
C SER A 161 4.83 7.65 0.97
N VAL A 162 3.97 8.23 1.81
CA VAL A 162 2.98 7.48 2.60
C VAL A 162 1.58 7.97 2.25
N LEU A 163 0.76 7.07 1.71
CA LEU A 163 -0.61 7.34 1.33
C LEU A 163 -1.56 6.57 2.24
N GLY A 164 -2.41 7.30 2.95
CA GLY A 164 -3.36 6.76 3.91
C GLY A 164 -4.81 7.05 3.54
N PHE A 165 -5.52 6.01 3.11
CA PHE A 165 -6.99 5.98 2.95
C PHE A 165 -7.68 5.27 4.11
N GLY A 166 -6.98 5.01 5.20
CA GLY A 166 -7.48 4.16 6.27
C GLY A 166 -8.79 4.67 6.86
N HIS A 167 -9.59 3.71 7.33
CA HIS A 167 -10.78 3.98 8.13
C HIS A 167 -10.41 4.83 9.36
N PRO A 168 -11.31 5.65 9.93
CA PRO A 168 -11.04 6.41 11.16
C PRO A 168 -10.50 5.60 12.35
N GLU A 169 -10.80 4.30 12.40
CA GLU A 169 -10.27 3.41 13.44
C GLU A 169 -8.81 3.05 13.21
N THR A 170 -8.33 3.12 11.96
CA THR A 170 -6.94 2.82 11.61
C THR A 170 -5.98 3.79 12.28
N ASP A 171 -4.99 3.27 13.00
CA ASP A 171 -3.92 4.06 13.62
C ASP A 171 -2.54 3.65 13.12
N ILE A 172 -1.77 4.64 12.66
CA ILE A 172 -0.42 4.44 12.12
C ILE A 172 0.61 5.24 12.92
N LYS A 173 1.77 4.65 13.12
CA LYS A 173 2.87 5.21 13.90
C LYS A 173 4.17 5.17 13.10
N PHE A 174 4.87 6.29 13.04
CA PHE A 174 6.24 6.37 12.54
C PHE A 174 7.14 6.74 13.71
N THR A 175 8.12 5.88 14.00
CA THR A 175 9.06 6.08 15.11
C THR A 175 10.48 6.13 14.56
N ASN A 176 11.22 7.19 14.86
CA ASN A 176 12.61 7.34 14.40
C ASN A 176 12.75 7.18 12.87
N CYS A 177 11.77 7.66 12.10
CA CYS A 177 11.76 7.61 10.64
C CYS A 177 12.35 8.90 10.05
N ARG A 178 12.83 8.83 8.80
CA ARG A 178 13.41 9.97 8.11
C ARG A 178 12.84 10.15 6.71
N TRP A 179 12.34 11.33 6.39
CA TRP A 179 12.00 11.74 5.02
C TRP A 179 13.07 12.70 4.52
N LYS A 180 13.75 12.36 3.42
CA LYS A 180 14.76 13.25 2.85
C LYS A 180 14.80 13.25 1.33
N GLU A 181 15.22 14.37 0.76
CA GLU A 181 15.50 14.49 -0.68
C GLU A 181 14.33 14.01 -1.57
N ASN A 182 13.11 14.30 -1.13
CA ASN A 182 11.89 14.07 -1.91
C ASN A 182 11.54 15.39 -2.62
N PHE A 183 11.83 15.48 -3.93
CA PHE A 183 11.80 16.74 -4.68
C PHE A 183 10.68 16.86 -5.73
N ASP A 184 10.09 15.73 -6.12
CA ASP A 184 9.16 15.65 -7.25
C ASP A 184 7.74 15.22 -6.83
N GLY A 185 7.51 15.07 -5.52
CA GLY A 185 6.24 14.62 -4.97
C GLY A 185 5.23 15.75 -4.71
N GLU A 186 3.94 15.41 -4.74
CA GLU A 186 2.88 16.33 -4.29
C GLU A 186 2.91 16.51 -2.77
N TYR A 187 3.10 15.42 -2.04
CA TYR A 187 3.18 15.36 -0.59
C TYR A 187 4.24 14.35 -0.12
N LEU A 188 4.72 14.45 1.12
CA LEU A 188 5.50 13.35 1.73
C LEU A 188 4.55 12.33 2.36
N VAL A 189 3.58 12.82 3.12
CA VAL A 189 2.51 12.02 3.71
C VAL A 189 1.18 12.64 3.34
N ALA A 190 0.25 11.81 2.86
CA ALA A 190 -1.13 12.21 2.63
C ALA A 190 -2.07 11.26 3.34
N ILE A 191 -2.79 11.78 4.35
CA ILE A 191 -3.84 11.09 5.08
C ILE A 191 -5.15 11.77 4.72
N TYR A 192 -6.07 11.03 4.11
CA TYR A 192 -7.39 11.56 3.80
C TYR A 192 -8.43 10.47 3.75
N TRP A 193 -9.64 10.79 4.23
CA TRP A 193 -10.79 9.90 4.15
C TRP A 193 -11.88 10.54 3.32
N ASP A 194 -12.01 10.08 2.08
CA ASP A 194 -12.93 10.70 1.14
C ASP A 194 -14.35 10.11 1.28
N LYS A 195 -15.22 10.78 2.06
CA LYS A 195 -16.67 10.54 2.06
C LYS A 195 -17.29 10.67 0.64
N PHE A 196 -16.70 11.47 -0.26
CA PHE A 196 -17.21 11.70 -1.61
C PHE A 196 -17.10 10.47 -2.51
N ILE A 197 -16.07 9.63 -2.32
CA ILE A 197 -15.95 8.35 -3.05
C ILE A 197 -17.16 7.44 -2.77
N ARG A 198 -17.68 7.44 -1.54
CA ARG A 198 -18.80 6.57 -1.12
C ARG A 198 -20.18 7.16 -1.41
N ALA A 199 -20.30 8.48 -1.50
CA ALA A 199 -21.57 9.15 -1.81
C ALA A 199 -22.02 9.02 -3.27
N GLY A 200 -21.29 8.28 -4.12
CA GLY A 200 -21.59 8.16 -5.55
C GLY A 200 -21.34 9.45 -6.33
N PHE A 201 -20.76 10.47 -5.69
CA PHE A 201 -20.08 11.54 -6.38
C PHE A 201 -18.79 10.94 -6.93
N GLU A 202 -18.82 10.43 -8.17
CA GLU A 202 -17.59 10.21 -8.92
C GLU A 202 -16.79 11.52 -8.83
N PRO A 203 -15.65 11.55 -8.12
CA PRO A 203 -14.84 12.73 -8.14
C PRO A 203 -14.39 12.85 -9.59
N SER A 204 -14.80 13.92 -10.27
CA SER A 204 -14.20 14.33 -11.55
C SER A 204 -12.67 14.54 -11.43
N ASN A 205 -12.15 14.44 -10.21
CA ASN A 205 -10.75 14.43 -9.88
C ASN A 205 -10.05 13.18 -10.45
N ARG A 206 -9.27 13.38 -11.51
CA ARG A 206 -8.33 12.40 -12.09
C ARG A 206 -7.51 11.63 -11.04
N TYR A 207 -7.30 12.22 -9.87
CA TYR A 207 -6.57 11.65 -8.74
C TYR A 207 -7.16 10.34 -8.20
N THR A 208 -8.43 10.33 -7.78
CA THR A 208 -9.07 9.13 -7.19
C THR A 208 -9.24 8.01 -8.22
N ARG A 209 -9.43 8.37 -9.50
CA ARG A 209 -9.42 7.41 -10.60
C ARG A 209 -8.05 6.75 -10.76
N ARG A 210 -6.95 7.51 -10.74
CA ARG A 210 -5.59 6.96 -10.82
C ARG A 210 -5.27 6.03 -9.66
N ILE A 211 -5.69 6.40 -8.45
CA ILE A 211 -5.53 5.56 -7.26
C ILE A 211 -6.31 4.27 -7.41
N ARG A 212 -7.61 4.32 -7.74
CA ARG A 212 -8.41 3.10 -7.92
C ARG A 212 -7.89 2.23 -9.05
N GLU A 213 -7.45 2.84 -10.15
CA GLU A 213 -6.79 2.12 -11.23
C GLU A 213 -5.47 1.49 -10.74
N PHE A 214 -4.70 2.20 -9.91
CA PHE A 214 -3.49 1.69 -9.27
C PHE A 214 -3.82 0.50 -8.36
N SER A 215 -4.72 0.62 -7.38
CA SER A 215 -5.15 -0.50 -6.52
C SER A 215 -5.64 -1.68 -7.37
N LYS A 216 -6.56 -1.45 -8.32
CA LYS A 216 -7.04 -2.52 -9.22
C LYS A 216 -5.93 -3.18 -10.03
N LYS A 217 -4.90 -2.43 -10.41
CA LYS A 217 -3.73 -2.94 -11.15
C LYS A 217 -2.78 -3.71 -10.24
N THR A 218 -2.48 -3.20 -9.05
CA THR A 218 -1.73 -3.92 -8.00
C THR A 218 -2.40 -5.26 -7.71
N TYR A 219 -3.73 -5.27 -7.59
CA TYR A 219 -4.51 -6.50 -7.37
C TYR A 219 -4.77 -7.34 -8.64
N SER A 220 -4.51 -6.82 -9.85
CA SER A 220 -4.80 -7.55 -11.08
C SER A 220 -3.79 -8.66 -11.37
N HIS A 221 -2.58 -8.53 -10.82
CA HIS A 221 -1.46 -9.47 -10.92
C HIS A 221 -1.61 -10.65 -9.97
N VAL A 222 -2.51 -10.51 -9.00
CA VAL A 222 -2.95 -11.57 -8.11
C VAL A 222 -3.86 -12.49 -8.95
N GLY A 223 -3.53 -13.78 -9.04
CA GLY A 223 -4.15 -14.71 -9.98
C GLY A 223 -5.69 -14.73 -9.89
N PRO A 224 -6.43 -15.16 -10.94
CA PRO A 224 -7.90 -15.08 -10.96
C PRO A 224 -8.61 -15.80 -9.81
N VAL A 225 -7.95 -16.77 -9.15
CA VAL A 225 -8.43 -17.40 -7.91
C VAL A 225 -8.31 -16.44 -6.72
N GLN A 226 -7.15 -15.82 -6.56
CA GLN A 226 -6.90 -14.86 -5.50
C GLN A 226 -7.67 -13.55 -5.69
N ARG A 227 -7.92 -13.14 -6.93
CA ARG A 227 -8.88 -12.05 -7.22
C ARG A 227 -10.28 -12.41 -6.73
N ARG A 228 -10.72 -13.64 -6.92
CA ARG A 228 -12.03 -14.10 -6.44
C ARG A 228 -12.07 -14.19 -4.90
N ASN A 229 -10.96 -14.56 -4.28
CA ASN A 229 -10.82 -14.54 -2.81
C ASN A 229 -10.77 -13.11 -2.28
N LEU A 230 -10.08 -12.18 -2.95
CA LEU A 230 -10.13 -10.74 -2.66
C LEU A 230 -11.54 -10.19 -2.86
N GLU A 231 -12.22 -10.50 -3.96
CA GLU A 231 -13.61 -10.10 -4.19
C GLU A 231 -14.55 -10.68 -3.12
N ASN A 232 -14.32 -11.92 -2.67
CA ASN A 232 -15.07 -12.53 -1.56
C ASN A 232 -14.73 -11.87 -0.22
N TYR A 233 -13.47 -11.54 0.03
CA TYR A 233 -12.97 -10.83 1.21
C TYR A 233 -13.52 -9.40 1.28
N PHE A 234 -13.52 -8.70 0.16
CA PHE A 234 -14.21 -7.42 -0.01
C PHE A 234 -15.74 -7.59 0.04
N SER A 235 -16.31 -8.72 -0.37
CA SER A 235 -17.75 -8.99 -0.15
C SER A 235 -18.08 -9.21 1.33
N TRP A 236 -17.13 -9.74 2.11
CA TRP A 236 -17.19 -9.76 3.57
C TRP A 236 -17.07 -8.34 4.14
N SER A 237 -16.23 -7.47 3.57
CA SER A 237 -16.17 -6.04 3.96
C SER A 237 -17.49 -5.29 3.69
N HIS A 238 -18.35 -5.77 2.78
CA HIS A 238 -19.71 -5.22 2.60
C HIS A 238 -20.66 -5.53 3.78
N HIS A 239 -20.26 -6.43 4.69
CA HIS A 239 -20.84 -6.56 6.02
C HIS A 239 -20.20 -5.57 6.99
N PHE A 240 -20.04 -4.31 6.56
CA PHE A 240 -19.85 -3.21 7.49
C PHE A 240 -20.89 -3.38 8.60
N PRO A 241 -20.49 -3.57 9.87
CA PRO A 241 -21.45 -3.56 10.96
C PRO A 241 -22.25 -2.27 10.80
N LYS A 242 -23.58 -2.34 10.93
CA LYS A 242 -24.46 -1.19 10.64
C LYS A 242 -24.02 0.09 11.36
N GLY A 243 -23.27 -0.02 12.47
CA GLY A 243 -22.64 1.09 13.18
C GLY A 243 -21.49 1.82 12.45
N ALA A 244 -20.76 1.18 11.54
CA ALA A 244 -19.71 1.84 10.74
C ALA A 244 -20.29 2.85 9.72
N ARG A 245 -21.56 2.70 9.33
CA ARG A 245 -22.28 3.70 8.51
C ARG A 245 -22.78 4.90 9.32
N ASP A 246 -22.90 4.72 10.65
CA ASP A 246 -23.36 5.75 11.58
C ASP A 246 -22.21 6.52 12.24
N LEU A 247 -20.95 6.25 11.84
CA LEU A 247 -19.82 7.14 12.10
C LEU A 247 -20.02 8.44 11.31
N GLN A 248 -20.90 9.30 11.80
CA GLN A 248 -21.13 10.65 11.30
C GLN A 248 -19.93 11.58 11.53
N GLY A 249 -18.88 11.11 12.23
CA GLY A 249 -17.60 11.80 12.34
C GLY A 249 -16.94 12.00 10.98
N GLU A 250 -16.22 13.10 10.81
CA GLU A 250 -15.47 13.44 9.60
C GLU A 250 -14.07 12.80 9.61
N ASP A 251 -13.86 11.85 10.51
CA ASP A 251 -12.52 11.49 10.92
C ASP A 251 -11.89 10.53 9.89
N ALA A 252 -10.73 10.89 9.35
CA ALA A 252 -9.85 9.94 8.67
C ALA A 252 -9.01 9.18 9.70
N MET A 253 -8.21 8.23 9.23
CA MET A 253 -7.25 7.52 10.07
C MET A 253 -6.39 8.44 10.95
N TYR A 254 -5.91 7.89 12.06
CA TYR A 254 -5.02 8.55 12.99
C TYR A 254 -3.56 8.27 12.62
N ALA A 255 -2.70 9.30 12.63
CA ALA A 255 -1.28 9.15 12.44
C ALA A 255 -0.46 9.84 13.52
N ARG A 256 0.57 9.14 14.01
CA ARG A 256 1.53 9.67 14.99
C ARG A 256 2.95 9.56 14.45
N PHE A 257 3.71 10.64 14.61
CA PHE A 257 5.13 10.70 14.30
C PHE A 257 5.91 10.99 15.57
N THR A 258 6.86 10.12 15.89
CA THR A 258 7.69 10.19 17.09
C THR A 258 9.15 10.22 16.68
N GLN A 259 9.88 11.28 17.05
CA GLN A 259 11.31 11.44 16.77
C GLN A 259 11.64 11.32 15.28
N CYS A 260 10.75 11.79 14.41
CA CYS A 260 10.95 11.72 12.96
C CYS A 260 11.69 12.94 12.42
N GLU A 261 12.43 12.77 11.33
CA GLU A 261 13.19 13.84 10.69
C GLU A 261 12.69 14.08 9.26
N PHE A 262 12.43 15.33 8.90
CA PHE A 262 12.09 15.75 7.55
C PHE A 262 13.19 16.69 7.07
N LEU A 263 14.06 16.24 6.16
CA LEU A 263 15.32 16.90 5.81
C LEU A 263 15.42 17.17 4.30
N ASP A 264 15.50 18.43 3.91
CA ASP A 264 15.70 18.87 2.51
C ASP A 264 14.72 18.21 1.54
N ASN A 265 13.43 18.34 1.82
CA ASN A 265 12.39 17.94 0.87
C ASN A 265 11.87 19.17 0.10
N ALA A 266 11.45 18.99 -1.15
CA ALA A 266 10.73 19.98 -1.91
C ALA A 266 9.48 19.32 -2.52
N VAL A 267 8.30 19.71 -2.08
CA VAL A 267 7.04 19.12 -2.56
C VAL A 267 6.16 20.16 -3.22
N GLU A 268 5.25 19.74 -4.09
CA GLU A 268 4.39 20.68 -4.80
C GLU A 268 3.39 21.37 -3.85
N LYS A 269 2.86 20.66 -2.85
CA LYS A 269 1.77 21.16 -2.01
C LYS A 269 2.15 21.25 -0.54
N ALA A 270 2.28 20.11 0.14
CA ALA A 270 2.57 20.10 1.58
C ALA A 270 3.38 18.89 2.03
N GLY A 271 4.18 19.05 3.10
CA GLY A 271 4.92 17.93 3.67
C GLY A 271 3.98 16.84 4.16
N ILE A 272 3.02 17.21 5.01
CA ILE A 272 1.97 16.33 5.51
C ILE A 272 0.60 16.94 5.19
N LEU A 273 -0.22 16.22 4.44
CA LEU A 273 -1.65 16.49 4.30
C LEU A 273 -2.41 15.59 5.27
N ASN A 274 -3.28 16.18 6.07
CA ASN A 274 -4.21 15.47 6.94
C ASN A 274 -5.62 16.04 6.75
N GLU A 275 -6.43 15.41 5.90
CA GLU A 275 -7.78 15.84 5.57
C GLU A 275 -8.80 14.92 6.25
N GLY A 276 -9.43 15.45 7.30
CA GLY A 276 -10.36 14.70 8.15
C GLY A 276 -9.67 13.87 9.23
N GLY A 277 -8.40 13.51 9.15
CA GLY A 277 -7.77 12.64 10.14
C GLY A 277 -7.30 13.32 11.42
N SER A 278 -6.69 12.53 12.29
CA SER A 278 -5.98 13.01 13.48
C SER A 278 -4.46 12.86 13.29
N LEU A 279 -3.70 13.88 13.67
CA LEU A 279 -2.24 13.92 13.50
C LEU A 279 -1.55 14.34 14.80
N GLU A 280 -0.59 13.52 15.25
CA GLU A 280 0.32 13.85 16.35
C GLU A 280 1.77 13.88 15.88
N LEU A 281 2.52 14.90 16.30
CA LEU A 281 3.95 15.06 16.06
C LEU A 281 4.66 15.22 17.40
N PHE A 282 5.58 14.32 17.74
CA PHE A 282 6.32 14.34 19.00
C PHE A 282 7.83 14.27 18.74
N GLY A 283 8.56 15.33 19.09
CA GLY A 283 10.01 15.37 18.91
C GLY A 283 10.47 15.30 17.45
N CYS A 284 9.62 15.67 16.50
CA CYS A 284 9.97 15.69 15.08
C CYS A 284 10.78 16.94 14.71
N SER A 285 11.70 16.81 13.75
CA SER A 285 12.46 17.94 13.21
C SER A 285 12.17 18.17 11.72
N PHE A 286 12.08 19.43 11.31
CA PHE A 286 11.84 19.84 9.93
C PHE A 286 12.93 20.82 9.52
N GLN A 287 13.84 20.40 8.63
CA GLN A 287 14.99 21.19 8.21
C GLN A 287 15.03 21.27 6.68
N LEU A 288 15.19 22.48 6.13
CA LEU A 288 15.37 22.73 4.69
C LEU A 288 14.21 22.27 3.79
N ASN A 289 13.02 22.04 4.36
CA ASN A 289 11.84 21.64 3.59
C ASN A 289 11.18 22.83 2.87
N ARG A 290 10.66 22.59 1.66
CA ARG A 290 10.05 23.60 0.79
C ARG A 290 8.73 23.07 0.21
N ALA A 291 7.75 23.95 0.06
CA ALA A 291 6.56 23.71 -0.76
C ALA A 291 6.43 24.73 -1.90
N LEU A 292 6.08 24.25 -3.08
CA LEU A 292 5.84 25.08 -4.26
C LEU A 292 4.36 25.48 -4.32
N VAL A 293 3.91 26.33 -3.38
CA VAL A 293 2.49 26.72 -3.26
C VAL A 293 1.94 27.28 -4.59
N SER A 294 1.24 26.45 -5.33
CA SER A 294 0.52 26.83 -6.54
C SER A 294 -0.94 27.18 -6.19
N HIS A 295 -1.20 28.43 -5.81
CA HIS A 295 -2.51 29.11 -5.87
C HIS A 295 -3.78 28.26 -5.54
N PHE A 296 -3.83 27.53 -4.42
CA PHE A 296 -5.08 26.93 -3.91
C PHE A 296 -5.38 27.37 -2.48
N PRO A 297 -6.64 27.73 -2.13
CA PRO A 297 -7.03 28.16 -0.80
C PRO A 297 -7.43 26.97 0.08
N VAL A 298 -6.47 26.09 0.41
CA VAL A 298 -6.67 25.00 1.39
C VAL A 298 -5.79 25.28 2.61
N GLN A 299 -6.26 24.93 3.81
CA GLN A 299 -5.45 25.05 5.03
C GLN A 299 -4.26 24.08 4.94
N PHE A 300 -3.08 24.61 4.61
CA PHE A 300 -1.85 23.85 4.60
C PHE A 300 -1.19 23.94 5.97
N VAL A 301 -0.82 22.79 6.55
CA VAL A 301 0.11 22.77 7.68
C VAL A 301 1.52 22.87 7.10
N TRP A 302 1.99 24.10 6.94
CA TRP A 302 3.42 24.39 7.04
C TRP A 302 3.62 25.24 8.29
N TRP A 303 4.29 24.69 9.29
CA TRP A 303 5.01 25.50 10.27
C TRP A 303 6.17 26.17 9.55
N GLN A 304 5.87 27.25 8.81
CA GLN A 304 6.86 28.25 8.48
C GLN A 304 6.64 29.43 9.42
N ALA A 305 7.08 29.25 10.66
CA ALA A 305 7.25 30.33 11.61
C ALA A 305 8.50 30.03 12.43
N GLU A 306 9.50 30.90 12.31
CA GLU A 306 10.29 31.27 13.48
C GLU A 306 9.31 31.43 14.66
N ILE A 307 9.63 30.84 15.83
CA ILE A 307 8.84 30.78 17.07
C ILE A 307 8.00 29.48 17.21
N CYS A 308 8.59 28.45 17.83
CA CYS A 308 8.38 28.18 19.26
C CYS A 308 9.08 26.89 19.68
N SER A 309 10.01 27.04 20.62
CA SER A 309 10.25 26.06 21.68
C SER A 309 8.92 25.57 22.26
N CYS A 310 8.67 24.27 22.25
CA CYS A 310 7.63 23.61 23.02
C CYS A 310 8.16 22.21 23.35
N PHE A 311 8.23 21.71 24.57
CA PHE A 311 8.20 22.20 25.95
C PHE A 311 9.02 21.13 26.71
N ASP A 312 9.77 21.52 27.75
CA ASP A 312 10.33 20.55 28.72
C ASP A 312 9.22 19.72 29.40
#